data_AF-A0A2G2WGC6-F1
#
_entry.id   AF-A0A2G2WGC6-F1
#
_cell.length_a   1.000
_cell.length_b   1.000
_cell.length_c   1.000
_cell.angle_alpha   90.00
_cell.angle_beta   90.00
_cell.angle_gamma   90.00
#
_symmetry.space_group_name_H-M   'P 1'
#
loop_
_entity.id
_entity.type
_entity.pdbx_description
1 polymer ?
#
loop_
_entity_poly.entity_id
_entity_poly.type
_entity_poly.pdbx_seq_one_letter_code
_entity_poly.pdbx_strand_id
1 'polypeptide(L)'
;MSQRRCFGPSSEIQKLAKILPIYLDMSGSLDQKVRTNRSTIEAYRDKMANPFDVQYVDGIAQQTIGSLNCGPFVAAYAEYLSDELQVPNDGLDVGLLRKRYAALLWKYGEAKAQKSYATDVRDP
;
A
#
# COMPACT_ATOMS: atom_id res chain seq x y z
N MET A 1 27.05 -18.29 -2.99
CA MET A 1 26.50 -17.96 -4.33
C MET A 1 25.14 -18.65 -4.46
N SER A 2 24.03 -17.92 -4.35
CA SER A 2 22.67 -18.48 -4.37
C SER A 2 22.19 -18.62 -5.82
N GLN A 3 22.11 -19.85 -6.30
CA GLN A 3 21.66 -20.16 -7.66
C GLN A 3 20.14 -19.99 -7.73
N ARG A 4 19.68 -18.81 -8.16
CA ARG A 4 18.25 -18.56 -8.45
C ARG A 4 17.84 -19.47 -9.62
N ARG A 5 17.11 -20.54 -9.31
CA ARG A 5 16.44 -21.36 -10.33
C ARG A 5 15.24 -20.57 -10.86
N CYS A 6 15.40 -19.94 -12.02
CA CYS A 6 14.25 -19.39 -12.73
C CYS A 6 13.51 -20.54 -13.41
N PHE A 7 12.38 -20.95 -12.83
CA PHE A 7 11.44 -21.82 -13.51
C PHE A 7 10.75 -21.04 -14.62
N GLY A 8 10.74 -21.59 -15.84
CA GLY A 8 9.93 -21.04 -16.93
C GLY A 8 8.44 -21.05 -16.54
N PRO A 9 7.63 -20.09 -17.04
CA PRO A 9 6.22 -20.02 -16.69
C PRO A 9 5.51 -21.30 -17.11
N SER A 10 4.72 -21.88 -16.20
CA SER A 10 3.91 -23.07 -16.45
C SER A 10 3.00 -22.88 -17.67
N SER A 11 2.64 -23.98 -18.33
CA SER A 11 1.82 -23.94 -19.55
C SER A 11 0.47 -23.21 -19.35
N GLU A 12 -0.06 -23.27 -18.13
CA GLU A 12 -1.28 -22.61 -17.66
C GLU A 12 -1.10 -21.09 -17.56
N ILE A 13 0.06 -20.63 -17.05
CA ILE A 13 0.39 -19.19 -16.95
C ILE A 13 0.53 -18.61 -18.36
N GLN A 14 1.13 -19.34 -19.29
CA GLN A 14 1.24 -18.91 -20.69
C GLN A 14 -0.13 -18.83 -21.39
N LYS A 15 -1.07 -19.73 -21.07
CA LYS A 15 -2.45 -19.68 -21.57
C LYS A 15 -3.22 -18.50 -20.99
N LEU A 16 -3.14 -18.28 -19.67
CA LEU A 16 -3.78 -17.15 -19.01
C LEU A 16 -3.24 -15.82 -19.52
N ALA A 17 -1.93 -15.67 -19.71
CA ALA A 17 -1.32 -14.46 -20.26
C ALA A 17 -1.85 -14.08 -21.66
N LYS A 18 -2.35 -15.06 -22.43
CA LYS A 18 -2.94 -14.83 -23.76
C LYS A 18 -4.44 -14.54 -23.70
N ILE A 19 -5.18 -15.20 -22.81
CA ILE A 19 -6.65 -15.07 -22.73
C ILE A 19 -7.05 -13.80 -21.96
N LEU A 20 -6.29 -13.44 -20.92
CA LEU A 20 -6.63 -12.37 -20.00
C LEU A 20 -6.72 -10.99 -20.68
N PRO A 21 -5.80 -10.58 -21.58
CA PRO A 21 -5.93 -9.32 -22.32
C PRO A 21 -7.17 -9.29 -23.22
N ILE A 22 -7.49 -10.41 -23.89
CA ILE A 22 -8.65 -10.53 -24.79
C ILE A 22 -9.96 -10.44 -24.00
N TYR A 23 -10.03 -11.12 -22.86
CA TYR A 23 -11.19 -11.08 -21.97
C TYR A 23 -11.44 -9.68 -21.39
N LEU A 24 -10.38 -8.99 -20.98
CA LEU A 24 -10.50 -7.63 -20.43
C LEU A 24 -10.93 -6.61 -21.50
N ASP A 25 -10.50 -6.79 -22.74
CA ASP A 25 -10.93 -5.99 -23.89
C ASP A 25 -12.41 -6.22 -24.23
N MET A 26 -12.83 -7.49 -24.37
CA MET A 26 -14.22 -7.85 -24.67
C MET A 26 -15.22 -7.48 -23.57
N SER A 27 -14.80 -7.51 -22.31
CA SER A 27 -15.66 -7.14 -21.17
C SER A 27 -15.88 -5.62 -21.06
N GLY A 28 -15.24 -4.80 -21.91
CA GLY A 28 -15.32 -3.35 -21.85
C GLY A 28 -14.63 -2.75 -20.61
N SER A 29 -13.91 -3.57 -19.84
CA SER A 29 -13.25 -3.17 -18.60
C SER A 29 -12.16 -2.11 -18.81
N LEU A 30 -11.52 -2.12 -19.98
CA LEU A 30 -10.52 -1.13 -20.40
C LEU A 30 -11.15 0.09 -21.09
N ASP A 31 -12.39 -0.03 -21.55
CA ASP A 31 -13.10 1.01 -22.31
C ASP A 31 -13.64 2.10 -21.38
N GLN A 32 -13.87 1.74 -20.11
CA GLN A 32 -14.16 2.70 -19.04
C GLN A 32 -12.89 3.40 -18.54
N LYS A 33 -12.20 4.11 -19.46
CA LYS A 33 -11.22 5.16 -19.14
C LYS A 33 -11.88 6.45 -18.63
N VAL A 34 -13.17 6.41 -18.30
CA VAL A 34 -13.82 7.48 -17.55
C VAL A 34 -13.17 7.47 -16.18
N ARG A 35 -12.12 8.30 -16.05
CA ARG A 35 -11.59 8.82 -14.78
C ARG A 35 -12.79 8.94 -13.87
N THR A 36 -12.91 8.06 -12.86
CA THR A 36 -14.11 7.98 -12.03
C THR A 36 -14.33 9.36 -11.44
N ASN A 37 -15.20 10.15 -12.06
CA ASN A 37 -15.40 11.51 -11.65
C ASN A 37 -16.26 11.39 -10.40
N ARG A 38 -15.62 11.49 -9.24
CA ARG A 38 -16.27 11.29 -7.95
C ARG A 38 -17.50 12.19 -7.76
N SER A 39 -17.62 13.25 -8.56
CA SER A 39 -18.77 14.17 -8.61
C SER A 39 -20.04 13.66 -9.29
N THR A 40 -19.98 12.61 -10.14
CA THR A 40 -21.20 12.06 -10.78
C THR A 40 -21.94 11.03 -9.93
N ILE A 41 -21.36 10.60 -8.81
CA ILE A 41 -21.99 9.64 -7.90
C ILE A 41 -22.93 10.38 -6.94
N GLU A 42 -24.24 10.19 -7.13
CA GLU A 42 -25.31 10.85 -6.36
C GLU A 42 -25.15 10.70 -4.83
N ALA A 43 -24.68 9.53 -4.37
CA ALA A 43 -24.43 9.26 -2.95
C ALA A 43 -23.32 10.12 -2.30
N TYR A 44 -22.49 10.80 -3.10
CA TYR A 44 -21.41 11.69 -2.62
C TYR A 44 -21.67 13.16 -2.92
N ARG A 45 -22.80 13.52 -3.57
CA ARG A 45 -23.11 14.88 -4.01
C ARG A 45 -23.23 15.86 -2.83
N ASP A 46 -23.87 15.42 -1.75
CA ASP A 46 -24.03 16.20 -0.50
C ASP A 46 -22.73 16.29 0.34
N LYS A 47 -21.81 15.33 0.14
CA LYS A 47 -20.51 15.30 0.84
C LYS A 47 -19.50 16.31 0.30
N MET A 48 -19.79 16.98 -0.82
CA MET A 48 -18.96 18.07 -1.36
C MET A 48 -19.18 19.41 -0.65
N ALA A 49 -20.20 19.54 0.21
CA ALA A 49 -20.47 20.77 0.95
C ALA A 49 -19.48 21.02 2.10
N ASN A 50 -18.67 20.02 2.47
CA ASN A 50 -17.60 20.15 3.48
C ASN A 50 -16.25 19.69 2.88
N PRO A 51 -15.68 20.44 1.92
CA PRO A 51 -14.38 20.10 1.38
C PRO A 51 -13.34 20.40 2.45
N PHE A 52 -12.69 19.37 2.97
CA PHE A 52 -11.42 19.57 3.68
C PHE A 52 -10.39 20.12 2.69
N ASP A 53 -9.51 21.01 3.17
CA ASP A 53 -8.43 21.53 2.35
C ASP A 53 -7.50 20.40 1.92
N VAL A 54 -7.38 20.20 0.61
CA VAL A 54 -6.48 19.20 0.02
C VAL A 54 -5.19 19.90 -0.37
N GLN A 55 -4.10 19.54 0.32
CA GLN A 55 -2.77 20.04 -0.02
C GLN A 55 -2.04 19.03 -0.91
N TYR A 56 -1.58 19.51 -2.07
CA TYR A 56 -0.67 18.75 -2.92
C TYR A 56 0.76 19.09 -2.55
N VAL A 57 1.55 18.05 -2.24
CA VAL A 57 2.97 18.19 -1.93
C VAL A 57 3.76 17.66 -3.12
N ASP A 58 4.59 18.52 -3.72
CA ASP A 58 5.45 18.18 -4.86
C ASP A 58 6.91 18.03 -4.42
N GLY A 59 7.74 17.43 -5.28
CA GLY A 59 9.18 17.25 -5.03
C GLY A 59 9.52 16.13 -4.06
N ILE A 60 8.54 15.40 -3.55
CA ILE A 60 8.72 14.31 -2.60
C ILE A 60 9.30 13.06 -3.27
N ALA A 61 10.16 12.35 -2.54
CA ALA A 61 10.81 11.15 -3.04
C ALA A 61 9.81 10.00 -3.30
N GLN A 62 9.61 9.64 -4.56
CA GLN A 62 8.72 8.54 -4.94
C GLN A 62 9.40 7.17 -4.82
N GLN A 63 8.61 6.14 -4.53
CA GLN A 63 9.09 4.77 -4.62
C GLN A 63 9.49 4.43 -6.07
N THR A 64 10.56 3.66 -6.25
CA THR A 64 10.96 3.19 -7.59
C THR A 64 9.89 2.29 -8.20
N ILE A 65 9.62 2.44 -9.50
CA ILE A 65 8.68 1.58 -10.24
C ILE A 65 9.07 0.11 -10.07
N GLY A 66 8.10 -0.74 -9.75
CA GLY A 66 8.31 -2.18 -9.48
C GLY A 66 8.76 -2.50 -8.05
N SER A 67 8.88 -1.50 -7.17
CA SER A 67 9.15 -1.72 -5.74
C SER A 67 7.94 -2.28 -5.00
N LEU A 68 8.15 -3.28 -4.14
CA LEU A 68 7.13 -3.85 -3.25
C LEU A 68 7.08 -3.18 -1.87
N ASN A 69 7.63 -1.97 -1.74
CA ASN A 69 7.81 -1.28 -0.46
C ASN A 69 6.81 -0.13 -0.24
N CYS A 70 5.66 -0.15 -0.91
CA CYS A 70 4.66 0.91 -0.80
C CYS A 70 4.20 1.14 0.65
N GLY A 71 3.99 0.07 1.43
CA GLY A 71 3.59 0.17 2.83
C GLY A 71 4.58 0.96 3.69
N PRO A 72 5.86 0.55 3.78
CA PRO A 72 6.89 1.31 4.50
C PRO A 72 7.04 2.77 4.05
N PHE A 73 6.91 3.05 2.76
CA PHE A 73 6.93 4.43 2.26
C PHE A 73 5.75 5.23 2.82
N VAL A 74 4.51 4.76 2.65
CA VAL A 74 3.30 5.45 3.13
C VAL A 74 3.33 5.66 4.64
N ALA A 75 3.80 4.65 5.40
CA ALA A 75 3.95 4.76 6.85
C ALA A 75 4.95 5.85 7.24
N ALA A 76 6.08 5.95 6.54
CA ALA A 76 7.06 7.00 6.79
C ALA A 76 6.49 8.39 6.49
N TYR A 77 5.81 8.56 5.35
CA TYR A 77 5.13 9.81 5.02
C TYR A 77 4.12 10.24 6.08
N ALA A 78 3.27 9.31 6.53
CA ALA A 78 2.31 9.58 7.58
C ALA A 78 3.00 9.99 8.89
N GLU A 79 4.13 9.37 9.23
CA GLU A 79 4.93 9.71 10.41
C GLU A 79 5.50 11.14 10.32
N TYR A 80 6.18 11.49 9.22
CA TYR A 80 6.70 12.84 8.99
C TYR A 80 5.60 13.90 9.08
N LEU A 81 4.47 13.68 8.42
CA LEU A 81 3.34 14.61 8.44
C LEU A 81 2.68 14.71 9.82
N SER A 82 2.63 13.62 10.58
CA SER A 82 2.08 13.62 11.95
C SER A 82 2.96 14.42 12.91
N ASP A 83 4.27 14.39 12.68
CA ASP A 83 5.26 15.14 13.47
C ASP A 83 5.47 16.58 12.93
N GLU A 84 4.66 17.02 11.95
CA GLU A 84 4.80 18.32 11.26
C GLU A 84 6.18 18.54 10.61
N LEU A 85 6.90 17.45 10.33
CA LEU A 85 8.22 17.48 9.71
C LEU A 85 8.10 17.57 8.19
N GLN A 86 9.07 18.27 7.58
CA GLN A 86 9.20 18.23 6.13
C GLN A 86 9.54 16.82 5.66
N VAL A 87 8.79 16.36 4.66
CA VAL A 87 9.10 15.11 4.00
C VAL A 87 10.44 15.25 3.25
N PRO A 88 11.36 14.29 3.40
CA PRO A 88 12.58 14.23 2.62
C PRO A 88 12.33 14.18 1.10
N ASN A 89 13.04 15.04 0.37
CA ASN A 89 13.07 15.02 -1.10
C ASN A 89 14.19 14.11 -1.64
N ASP A 90 15.21 13.86 -0.82
CA ASP A 90 16.20 12.81 -1.01
C ASP A 90 15.58 11.45 -0.65
N GLY A 91 15.73 10.47 -1.54
CA GLY A 91 15.10 9.16 -1.43
C GLY A 91 15.11 8.56 -0.02
N LEU A 92 13.97 8.02 0.43
CA LEU A 92 13.91 7.31 1.70
C LEU A 92 14.75 6.01 1.64
N ASP A 93 15.58 5.76 2.65
CA ASP A 93 16.29 4.49 2.79
C ASP A 93 15.29 3.37 3.12
N VAL A 94 14.87 2.69 2.08
CA VAL A 94 13.91 1.58 2.12
C VAL A 94 14.40 0.44 3.01
N GLY A 95 15.71 0.19 3.03
CA GLY A 95 16.33 -0.84 3.85
C GLY A 95 16.22 -0.50 5.33
N LEU A 96 16.49 0.76 5.68
CA LEU A 96 16.34 1.27 7.04
C LEU A 96 14.87 1.23 7.49
N LEU A 97 13.94 1.73 6.66
CA LEU A 97 12.51 1.74 6.98
C LEU A 97 11.97 0.32 7.22
N ARG A 98 12.35 -0.64 6.38
CA ARG A 98 11.97 -2.05 6.58
C ARG A 98 12.46 -2.58 7.92
N LYS A 99 13.72 -2.34 8.28
CA LYS A 99 14.29 -2.80 9.57
C LYS A 99 13.54 -2.16 10.75
N ARG A 100 13.28 -0.85 10.68
CA ARG A 100 12.57 -0.10 11.71
C ARG A 100 11.16 -0.65 11.91
N TYR A 101 10.35 -0.72 10.86
CA TYR A 101 8.96 -1.19 10.97
C TYR A 101 8.87 -2.68 11.32
N ALA A 102 9.78 -3.52 10.83
CA ALA A 102 9.84 -4.92 11.25
C ALA A 102 10.12 -5.04 12.77
N ALA A 103 11.06 -4.27 13.31
CA ALA A 103 11.35 -4.26 14.74
C ALA A 103 10.16 -3.74 15.57
N LEU A 104 9.47 -2.69 15.10
CA LEU A 104 8.27 -2.15 15.76
C LEU A 104 7.13 -3.16 15.76
N LEU A 105 6.86 -3.80 14.62
CA LEU A 105 5.83 -4.84 14.50
C LEU A 105 6.14 -6.05 15.38
N TRP A 106 7.41 -6.45 15.45
CA TRP A 106 7.85 -7.53 16.33
C TRP A 106 7.56 -7.21 17.80
N LYS A 107 8.01 -6.04 18.28
CA LYS A 107 7.75 -5.60 19.66
C LYS A 107 6.27 -5.49 19.98
N TYR A 108 5.46 -4.98 19.04
CA TYR A 108 4.02 -4.92 19.20
C TYR A 108 3.40 -6.33 19.32
N GLY A 109 3.85 -7.27 18.49
CA GLY A 109 3.45 -8.67 18.54
C GLY A 109 3.75 -9.32 19.89
N GLU A 110 4.97 -9.14 20.40
CA GLU A 110 5.37 -9.62 21.74
C GLU A 110 4.49 -9.04 22.85
N ALA A 111 4.29 -7.73 22.86
CA ALA A 111 3.47 -7.05 23.87
C ALA A 111 1.99 -7.51 23.81
N LYS A 112 1.46 -7.74 22.59
CA LYS A 112 0.09 -8.22 22.41
C LYS A 112 -0.07 -9.65 22.89
N ALA A 113 0.90 -10.53 22.59
CA ALA A 113 0.90 -11.90 23.08
C ALA A 113 0.98 -11.95 24.61
N GLN A 114 1.86 -11.16 25.24
CA GLN A 114 1.96 -11.08 26.70
C GLN A 114 0.66 -10.60 27.34
N LYS A 115 0.01 -9.58 26.78
CA LYS A 115 -1.28 -9.08 27.29
C LYS A 115 -2.41 -10.13 27.19
N SER A 116 -2.47 -10.92 26.12
CA SER A 116 -3.48 -11.98 25.98
C SER A 116 -3.33 -13.11 27.00
N TYR A 117 -2.10 -13.42 27.42
CA TYR A 117 -1.87 -14.41 28.49
C TYR A 117 -2.21 -13.87 29.90
N ALA A 118 -2.18 -12.55 30.10
CA ALA A 118 -2.50 -11.93 31.39
C ALA A 118 -4.00 -11.80 31.67
N THR A 119 -4.86 -11.91 30.66
CA THR A 119 -6.33 -11.80 30.79
C THR A 119 -7.03 -13.09 31.26
N ASP A 120 -6.29 -14.18 31.50
CA ASP A 120 -6.86 -15.45 31.99
C ASP A 120 -6.99 -15.50 33.53
N VAL A 121 -7.34 -14.37 34.15
CA VAL A 121 -7.60 -14.29 35.60
C VAL A 121 -9.09 -14.52 35.84
N ARG A 122 -9.40 -15.81 36.06
CA ARG A 122 -10.49 -16.36 36.90
C ARG A 122 -11.81 -15.58 36.86
N ASP A 123 -12.75 -16.08 36.06
CA ASP A 123 -14.18 -15.90 36.34
C ASP A 123 -14.52 -16.43 37.75
N PRO A 124 -15.48 -15.79 38.49
CA PRO A 124 -15.87 -16.16 39.85
C PRO A 124 -16.31 -17.62 40.03
#